data_AF-A0AAE3JGE1-F1
#
_entry.id   AF-A0AAE3JGE1-F1
#
_cell.length_a   1.000
_cell.length_b   1.000
_cell.length_c   1.000
_cell.angle_alpha   90.00
_cell.angle_beta   90.00
_cell.angle_gamma   90.00
#
_symmetry.space_group_name_H-M   'P 1'
#
loop_
_entity.id
_entity.type
_entity.pdbx_description
1 polymer ?
#
loop_
_entity_poly.entity_id
_entity_poly.type
_entity_poly.pdbx_seq_one_letter_code
_entity_poly.pdbx_strand_id
1 'polypeptide(L)'
;MFYRPLYVDRIMAYADTPFVKILTGVRRCGKSTILKMIMEKLQQERDVPADHIVSIRFDSMEYDDMTAKEMYVFLKGQLCPEGRTYLFLDEVQEIRSEKMERREYERLLEIHDNYPKYVLRTDEFAGGNYQGIRSMHVADFLLSRDY
;
A
#
# COMPACT_ATOMS: atom_id res chain seq x y z
N MET A 1 -2.18 -16.14 18.79
CA MET A 1 -2.74 -14.84 18.35
C MET A 1 -3.87 -14.47 19.31
N PHE A 2 -3.96 -13.23 19.81
CA PHE A 2 -5.04 -12.86 20.73
C PHE A 2 -6.20 -12.25 19.96
N TYR A 3 -7.39 -12.84 20.03
CA TYR A 3 -8.58 -12.38 19.32
C TYR A 3 -8.94 -10.92 19.68
N ARG A 4 -9.48 -10.19 18.70
CA ARG A 4 -9.79 -8.74 18.77
C ARG A 4 -11.24 -8.48 18.34
N PRO A 5 -12.23 -8.91 19.15
CA PRO A 5 -13.65 -8.96 18.76
C PRO A 5 -14.18 -7.61 18.27
N LEU A 6 -13.92 -6.52 19.02
CA LEU A 6 -14.42 -5.19 18.67
C LEU A 6 -14.07 -4.75 17.23
N TYR A 7 -12.85 -5.03 16.77
CA TYR A 7 -12.38 -4.63 15.44
C TYR A 7 -12.90 -5.60 14.37
N VAL A 8 -12.80 -6.90 14.64
CA VAL A 8 -13.20 -7.96 13.71
C VAL A 8 -14.71 -7.88 13.46
N ASP A 9 -15.53 -7.79 14.49
CA ASP A 9 -16.99 -7.81 14.39
C ASP A 9 -17.51 -6.56 13.68
N ARG A 10 -16.92 -5.38 13.95
CA ARG A 10 -17.25 -4.14 13.21
C ARG A 10 -16.99 -4.29 11.72
N ILE A 11 -15.87 -4.88 11.32
CA ILE A 11 -15.54 -5.05 9.89
C ILE A 11 -16.45 -6.11 9.26
N MET A 12 -16.69 -7.22 9.97
CA MET A 12 -17.54 -8.32 9.51
C MET A 12 -18.99 -7.92 9.29
N ALA A 13 -19.51 -6.97 10.07
CA ALA A 13 -20.85 -6.39 9.86
C ALA A 13 -21.01 -5.79 8.45
N TYR A 14 -19.91 -5.38 7.82
CA TYR A 14 -19.91 -4.81 6.48
C TYR A 14 -19.28 -5.73 5.43
N ALA A 15 -18.82 -6.95 5.77
CA ALA A 15 -18.03 -7.81 4.87
C ALA A 15 -18.64 -7.92 3.46
N ASP A 16 -19.97 -8.07 3.38
CA ASP A 16 -20.71 -8.32 2.14
C ASP A 16 -21.24 -7.06 1.43
N THR A 17 -20.93 -5.88 1.95
CA THR A 17 -21.33 -4.60 1.37
C THR A 17 -20.46 -4.23 0.16
N PRO A 18 -20.98 -3.48 -0.82
CA PRO A 18 -20.28 -3.17 -2.08
C PRO A 18 -19.08 -2.23 -1.93
N PHE A 19 -18.83 -1.71 -0.71
CA PHE A 19 -17.72 -0.80 -0.45
C PHE A 19 -16.45 -1.56 -0.05
N VAL A 20 -15.31 -1.01 -0.46
CA VAL A 20 -13.98 -1.47 -0.01
C VAL A 20 -13.76 -1.02 1.43
N LYS A 21 -13.18 -1.90 2.25
CA LYS A 21 -12.84 -1.61 3.65
C LYS A 21 -11.34 -1.35 3.70
N ILE A 22 -10.96 -0.14 4.09
CA ILE A 22 -9.55 0.26 4.17
C ILE A 22 -9.16 0.31 5.65
N LEU A 23 -8.14 -0.47 6.03
CA LEU A 23 -7.55 -0.44 7.36
C LEU A 23 -6.24 0.35 7.29
N THR A 24 -6.21 1.51 7.94
CA THR A 24 -5.01 2.35 8.06
C THR A 24 -4.51 2.42 9.49
N GLY A 25 -3.26 2.83 9.69
CA GLY A 25 -2.66 2.99 11.02
C GLY A 25 -1.15 2.82 11.00
N VAL A 26 -0.50 3.15 12.11
CA VAL A 26 0.96 3.07 12.26
C VAL A 26 1.52 1.65 12.09
N ARG A 27 2.81 1.54 11.78
CA ARG A 27 3.49 0.24 11.67
C ARG A 27 3.39 -0.52 12.99
N ARG A 28 3.22 -1.84 12.93
CA ARG A 28 3.07 -2.74 14.09
C ARG A 28 1.82 -2.54 14.97
N CYS A 29 0.80 -1.79 14.52
CA CYS A 29 -0.47 -1.70 15.26
C CYS A 29 -1.41 -2.92 15.12
N GLY A 30 -1.02 -3.93 14.34
CA GLY A 30 -1.77 -5.19 14.22
C GLY A 30 -2.78 -5.28 13.07
N LYS A 31 -2.67 -4.44 12.03
CA LYS A 31 -3.56 -4.50 10.85
C LYS A 31 -3.54 -5.87 10.17
N SER A 32 -2.36 -6.38 9.82
CA SER A 32 -2.19 -7.71 9.22
C SER A 32 -2.74 -8.82 10.12
N THR A 33 -2.67 -8.63 11.44
CA THR A 33 -3.26 -9.54 12.43
C THR A 33 -4.80 -9.51 12.36
N ILE A 34 -5.41 -8.33 12.24
CA ILE A 34 -6.87 -8.19 12.07
C ILE A 34 -7.33 -8.81 10.75
N LEU A 35 -6.62 -8.57 9.63
CA LEU A 35 -6.93 -9.17 8.33
C LEU A 35 -6.96 -10.71 8.43
N LYS A 36 -5.95 -11.31 9.08
CA LYS A 36 -5.91 -12.76 9.34
C LYS A 36 -7.11 -13.26 10.14
N MET A 37 -7.48 -12.57 11.22
CA MET A 37 -8.66 -12.94 12.01
C MET A 37 -9.97 -12.87 11.21
N ILE A 38 -10.09 -11.89 10.31
CA ILE A 38 -11.28 -11.77 9.45
C ILE A 38 -11.34 -12.96 8.48
N MET A 39 -10.21 -13.34 7.87
CA MET A 39 -10.13 -14.52 7.00
C MET A 39 -10.51 -15.81 7.74
N GLU A 40 -9.98 -16.02 8.94
CA GLU A 40 -10.33 -17.17 9.80
C GLU A 40 -11.83 -17.19 10.11
N LYS A 41 -12.41 -16.03 10.44
CA LYS A 41 -13.84 -15.90 10.77
C LYS A 41 -14.75 -16.13 9.55
N LEU A 42 -14.34 -15.70 8.35
CA LEU A 42 -15.07 -16.01 7.11
C LEU A 42 -15.12 -17.51 6.84
N GLN A 43 -14.02 -18.22 7.06
CA GLN A 43 -13.95 -19.67 6.87
C GLN A 43 -14.79 -20.40 7.93
N GLN A 44 -14.69 -20.00 9.20
CA GLN A 44 -15.31 -20.71 10.32
C GLN A 44 -16.81 -20.44 10.49
N GLU A 45 -17.26 -19.20 10.29
CA GLU A 45 -18.65 -18.80 10.59
C GLU A 45 -19.53 -18.69 9.36
N ARG A 46 -18.94 -18.61 8.16
CA ARG A 46 -19.67 -18.43 6.89
C ARG A 46 -19.35 -19.50 5.87
N ASP A 47 -18.60 -20.53 6.26
CA ASP A 47 -18.19 -21.66 5.41
C ASP A 47 -17.58 -21.20 4.07
N VAL A 48 -16.88 -20.06 4.07
CA VAL A 48 -16.23 -19.54 2.85
C VAL A 48 -15.05 -20.44 2.52
N PRO A 49 -15.01 -21.06 1.32
CA PRO A 49 -13.90 -21.90 0.90
C PRO A 49 -12.57 -21.14 0.85
N ALA A 50 -11.46 -21.82 1.15
CA ALA A 50 -10.14 -21.20 1.19
C ALA A 50 -9.71 -20.64 -0.18
N ASP A 51 -10.10 -21.29 -1.28
CA ASP A 51 -9.88 -20.85 -2.66
C ASP A 51 -10.71 -19.62 -3.06
N HIS A 52 -11.74 -19.27 -2.27
CA HIS A 52 -12.48 -18.01 -2.41
C HIS A 52 -11.86 -16.85 -1.62
N ILE A 53 -10.74 -17.08 -0.91
CA ILE A 53 -10.02 -16.06 -0.15
C ILE A 53 -8.65 -15.85 -0.78
N VAL A 54 -8.47 -14.67 -1.38
CA VAL A 54 -7.19 -14.26 -1.95
C VAL A 54 -6.53 -13.30 -0.96
N SER A 55 -5.37 -13.69 -0.43
CA SER A 55 -4.58 -12.88 0.49
C SER A 55 -3.21 -12.61 -0.10
N ILE A 56 -2.90 -11.34 -0.33
CA ILE A 56 -1.63 -10.91 -0.92
C ILE A 56 -1.00 -9.85 -0.03
N ARG A 57 0.32 -9.92 0.11
CA ARG A 57 1.11 -8.96 0.84
C ARG A 57 2.23 -8.45 -0.07
N PHE A 58 2.16 -7.18 -0.40
CA PHE A 58 2.98 -6.58 -1.47
C PHE A 58 4.40 -6.19 -1.06
N ASP A 59 4.78 -6.35 0.21
CA ASP A 59 6.17 -6.19 0.69
C ASP A 59 7.06 -7.43 0.42
N SER A 60 6.51 -8.44 -0.24
CA SER A 60 7.23 -9.66 -0.65
C SER A 60 8.08 -9.40 -1.88
N MET A 61 9.28 -10.01 -1.94
CA MET A 61 10.14 -9.99 -3.13
C MET A 61 9.45 -10.49 -4.40
N GLU A 62 8.40 -11.30 -4.28
CA GLU A 62 7.61 -11.79 -5.42
C GLU A 62 6.86 -10.68 -6.17
N TYR A 63 6.65 -9.54 -5.53
CA TYR A 63 5.90 -8.41 -6.06
C TYR A 63 6.76 -7.14 -6.17
N ASP A 64 8.07 -7.30 -6.06
CA ASP A 64 9.02 -6.21 -6.29
C ASP A 64 8.83 -5.64 -7.70
N ASP A 65 8.88 -4.32 -7.83
CA ASP A 65 8.60 -3.55 -9.05
C ASP A 65 7.21 -3.76 -9.70
N MET A 66 6.28 -4.48 -9.06
CA MET A 66 4.95 -4.70 -9.62
C MET A 66 4.20 -3.36 -9.78
N THR A 67 3.75 -3.08 -11.00
CA THR A 67 2.94 -1.90 -11.27
C THR A 67 1.48 -2.11 -10.89
N ALA A 68 0.74 -1.01 -10.66
CA ALA A 68 -0.70 -1.08 -10.42
C ALA A 68 -1.48 -1.77 -11.56
N LYS A 69 -0.99 -1.68 -12.81
CA LYS A 69 -1.59 -2.36 -13.96
C LYS A 69 -1.38 -3.88 -13.88
N GLU A 70 -0.18 -4.32 -13.52
CA GLU A 70 0.13 -5.74 -13.33
C GLU A 70 -0.61 -6.31 -12.14
N MET A 71 -0.69 -5.57 -11.02
CA MET A 71 -1.53 -5.93 -9.87
C MET A 71 -2.99 -6.16 -10.29
N TYR A 72 -3.57 -5.27 -11.09
CA TYR A 72 -4.94 -5.44 -11.58
C TYR A 72 -5.10 -6.71 -12.43
N VAL A 73 -4.19 -6.98 -13.37
CA VAL A 73 -4.24 -8.18 -14.21
C VAL A 73 -4.08 -9.45 -13.36
N PHE A 74 -3.15 -9.43 -12.41
CA PHE A 74 -2.90 -10.51 -11.47
C PHE A 74 -4.13 -10.83 -10.61
N LEU A 75 -4.69 -9.82 -9.94
CA LEU A 75 -5.88 -9.97 -9.09
C LEU A 75 -7.09 -10.46 -9.90
N LYS A 76 -7.28 -9.94 -11.12
CA LYS A 76 -8.36 -10.38 -12.01
C LYS A 76 -8.23 -11.86 -12.37
N GLY A 77 -7.01 -12.37 -12.51
CA GLY A 77 -6.73 -13.79 -12.78
C GLY A 77 -7.01 -14.71 -11.60
N GLN A 78 -7.11 -14.19 -10.38
CA GLN A 78 -7.38 -14.97 -9.16
C GLN A 78 -8.86 -14.94 -8.72
N LEU A 79 -9.72 -14.27 -9.50
CA LEU A 79 -11.15 -14.24 -9.18
C LEU A 79 -11.80 -15.59 -9.49
N CYS A 80 -12.64 -16.06 -8.58
CA CYS A 80 -13.44 -17.26 -8.78
C CYS A 80 -14.50 -16.97 -9.86
N PRO A 81 -14.68 -17.85 -10.86
CA PRO A 81 -15.68 -17.66 -11.91
C PRO A 81 -17.11 -17.80 -11.36
N GLU A 82 -17.29 -18.58 -10.30
CA GLU A 82 -18.55 -18.75 -9.59
C GLU A 82 -18.41 -18.32 -8.13
N GLY A 83 -19.45 -17.66 -7.61
CA GLY A 83 -19.48 -17.19 -6.24
C GLY A 83 -18.68 -15.91 -5.99
N ARG A 84 -18.46 -15.61 -4.71
CA ARG A 84 -17.76 -14.40 -4.25
C ARG A 84 -16.32 -14.72 -3.90
N THR A 85 -15.40 -13.88 -4.37
CA THR A 85 -14.00 -13.86 -3.91
C THR A 85 -13.80 -12.72 -2.90
N TYR A 86 -13.16 -13.02 -1.78
CA TYR A 86 -12.74 -12.03 -0.79
C TYR A 86 -11.26 -11.70 -0.99
N LEU A 87 -10.97 -10.43 -1.30
CA LEU A 87 -9.61 -9.95 -1.49
C LEU A 87 -9.09 -9.30 -0.20
N PHE A 88 -7.96 -9.79 0.30
CA PHE A 88 -7.21 -9.24 1.43
C PHE A 88 -5.86 -8.77 0.92
N LEU A 89 -5.73 -7.45 0.76
CA LEU A 89 -4.53 -6.81 0.23
C LEU A 89 -3.80 -6.09 1.36
N ASP A 90 -2.59 -6.55 1.67
CA ASP A 90 -1.75 -5.96 2.71
C ASP A 90 -0.53 -5.27 2.09
N GLU A 91 -0.07 -4.21 2.75
CA GLU A 91 1.03 -3.36 2.28
C GLU A 91 0.84 -2.84 0.83
N VAL A 92 -0.40 -2.57 0.41
CA VAL A 92 -0.73 -2.12 -0.96
C VAL A 92 -0.01 -0.83 -1.39
N GLN A 93 0.46 -0.04 -0.43
CA GLN A 93 1.29 1.13 -0.73
C GLN A 93 2.67 0.77 -1.30
N GLU A 94 3.13 -0.48 -1.20
CA GLU A 94 4.36 -0.95 -1.88
C GLU A 94 4.16 -1.06 -3.39
N ILE A 95 2.90 -1.23 -3.85
CA ILE A 95 2.50 -1.04 -5.25
C ILE A 95 2.39 0.45 -5.57
N ARG A 96 3.46 1.18 -5.24
CA ARG A 96 3.69 2.54 -5.69
C ARG A 96 4.21 2.44 -7.10
N SER A 97 3.56 3.17 -8.00
CA SER A 97 4.09 3.31 -9.34
C SER A 97 5.43 4.04 -9.25
N GLU A 98 6.54 3.37 -9.59
CA GLU A 98 7.83 4.04 -9.86
C GLU A 98 7.64 5.24 -10.80
N LYS A 99 6.66 5.19 -11.72
CA LYS A 99 6.32 6.28 -12.63
C LYS A 99 5.77 7.54 -11.95
N MET A 100 5.45 7.55 -10.67
CA MET A 100 5.05 8.80 -10.02
C MET A 100 6.28 9.52 -9.46
N GLU A 101 7.13 8.82 -8.70
CA GLU A 101 8.36 9.43 -8.19
C GLU A 101 9.37 9.70 -9.32
N ARG A 102 9.70 8.69 -10.11
CA ARG A 102 10.70 8.79 -11.19
C ARG A 102 10.32 9.82 -12.25
N ARG A 103 9.03 9.99 -12.55
CA ARG A 103 8.55 10.99 -13.50
C ARG A 103 8.69 12.42 -13.00
N GLU A 104 8.51 12.68 -11.70
CA GLU A 104 8.78 14.01 -11.16
C GLU A 104 10.29 14.31 -11.18
N TYR A 105 11.14 13.33 -10.90
CA TYR A 105 12.59 13.49 -11.07
C TYR A 105 12.99 13.67 -12.54
N GLU A 106 12.45 12.87 -13.48
CA GLU A 106 12.73 12.95 -14.92
C GLU A 106 12.33 14.31 -15.51
N ARG A 107 11.14 14.85 -15.16
CA ARG A 107 10.73 16.21 -15.56
C ARG A 107 11.67 17.30 -15.03
N LEU A 108 12.15 17.14 -13.80
CA LEU A 108 13.11 18.07 -13.22
C LEU A 108 14.47 17.98 -13.93
N LEU A 109 14.91 16.78 -14.34
CA LEU A 109 16.14 16.59 -15.10
C LEU A 109 16.08 17.20 -16.52
N GLU A 110 14.88 17.25 -17.13
CA GLU A 110 14.65 17.90 -18.44
C GLU A 110 14.78 19.44 -18.39
N ILE A 111 14.75 20.06 -17.20
CA ILE A 111 14.90 21.51 -17.04
C ILE A 111 16.39 21.88 -17.02
N HIS A 112 16.87 22.41 -18.14
CA HIS A 112 18.26 22.87 -18.32
C HIS A 112 18.44 24.35 -17.96
N ASP A 113 18.30 24.67 -16.68
CA ASP A 113 18.41 26.05 -16.15
C ASP A 113 19.66 26.31 -15.30
N ASN A 114 20.52 25.30 -15.09
CA ASN A 114 21.72 25.34 -14.23
C ASN A 114 21.46 25.69 -12.74
N TYR A 115 20.21 25.64 -12.27
CA TYR A 115 19.89 25.80 -10.86
C TYR A 115 19.84 24.46 -10.13
N PRO A 116 20.24 24.42 -8.84
CA PRO A 116 20.05 23.25 -7.99
C PRO A 116 18.56 22.91 -7.85
N LYS A 117 18.23 21.62 -7.94
CA LYS A 117 16.85 21.12 -7.94
C LYS A 117 16.56 20.39 -6.64
N TYR A 118 15.40 20.65 -6.05
CA TYR A 118 14.98 20.08 -4.77
C TYR A 118 13.58 19.48 -4.87
N VAL A 119 13.39 18.33 -4.20
CA VAL A 119 12.08 17.71 -3.99
C VAL A 119 11.79 17.74 -2.50
N LEU A 120 10.77 18.50 -2.10
CA LEU A 120 10.35 18.62 -0.70
C LEU A 120 9.30 17.56 -0.39
N ARG A 121 9.53 16.75 0.65
CA ARG A 121 8.61 15.71 1.10
C ARG A 121 8.17 15.96 2.54
N THR A 122 7.02 15.41 2.92
CA THR A 122 6.45 15.53 4.28
C THR A 122 6.48 14.22 5.06
N ASP A 123 7.08 13.18 4.49
CA ASP A 123 7.24 11.87 5.13
C ASP A 123 8.59 11.73 5.82
N GLU A 124 8.67 10.84 6.82
CA GLU A 124 9.89 10.61 7.62
C GLU A 124 11.06 10.04 6.81
N PHE A 125 10.86 9.70 5.53
CA PHE A 125 11.87 9.19 4.59
C PHE A 125 12.41 10.25 3.62
N ALA A 126 12.19 11.52 3.93
CA ALA A 126 12.60 12.65 3.10
C ALA A 126 14.12 12.92 3.18
N GLY A 127 14.92 12.05 2.59
CA GLY A 127 16.36 12.22 2.46
C GLY A 127 16.92 11.45 1.26
N GLY A 128 17.73 12.11 0.43
CA GLY A 128 18.39 11.44 -0.70
C GLY A 128 18.90 12.38 -1.78
N ASN A 129 19.63 11.81 -2.74
CA ASN A 129 20.10 12.51 -3.93
C ASN A 129 19.90 11.60 -5.14
N TYR A 130 19.16 12.10 -6.14
CA TYR A 130 18.96 11.41 -7.41
C TYR A 130 19.48 12.29 -8.54
N GLN A 131 20.61 11.92 -9.15
CA GLN A 131 21.23 12.64 -10.27
C GLN A 131 21.39 14.16 -10.05
N GLY A 132 21.68 14.58 -8.81
CA GLY A 132 21.84 15.99 -8.45
C GLY A 132 20.58 16.67 -7.93
N ILE A 133 19.41 16.01 -8.01
CA ILE A 133 18.17 16.46 -7.38
C ILE A 133 18.18 16.01 -5.92
N ARG A 134 18.15 16.98 -4.99
CA ARG A 134 18.17 16.70 -3.54
C ARG A 134 16.75 16.53 -3.02
N SER A 135 16.52 15.43 -2.31
CA SER A 135 15.24 15.19 -1.63
C SER A 135 15.41 15.49 -0.15
N MET A 136 14.51 16.30 0.42
CA MET A 136 14.60 16.72 1.81
C MET A 136 13.23 16.93 2.44
N HIS A 137 13.16 16.84 3.76
CA HIS A 137 11.92 17.09 4.48
C HIS A 137 11.54 18.57 4.41
N VAL A 138 10.25 18.87 4.28
CA VAL A 138 9.72 20.24 4.27
C VAL A 138 10.16 21.02 5.50
N ALA A 139 10.15 20.40 6.68
CA ALA A 139 10.57 21.07 7.90
C ALA A 139 12.06 21.43 7.85
N ASP A 140 12.92 20.54 7.34
CA ASP A 140 14.36 20.79 7.24
C ASP A 140 14.67 21.91 6.24
N PHE A 141 13.94 21.96 5.12
CA PHE A 141 14.06 23.06 4.16
C PHE A 141 13.68 24.40 4.78
N LEU A 142 12.54 24.46 5.48
CA LEU A 142 12.06 25.70 6.12
C LEU A 142 12.92 26.16 7.28
N LEU A 143 13.61 25.25 7.95
CA LEU A 143 14.47 25.54 9.10
C LEU A 143 15.95 25.74 8.73
N SER A 144 16.34 25.40 7.50
CA SER A 144 17.70 25.59 6.99
C SER A 144 18.06 27.07 6.87
N ARG A 145 19.34 27.39 7.15
CA ARG A 145 19.92 28.72 6.95
C ARG A 145 20.85 28.79 5.73
N ASP A 146 21.01 27.68 5.03
CA ASP A 146 22.06 27.46 4.02
C ASP A 146 21.56 27.58 2.56
N TYR A 147 20.33 28.06 2.35
CA TYR A 147 19.69 28.19 1.03
C TYR A 147 19.11 29.59 0.79
#